data_AF-G7J4V1-F1
#
_entry.id   AF-G7J4V1-F1
#
_cell.length_a   1.000
_cell.length_b   1.000
_cell.length_c   1.000
_cell.angle_alpha   90.00
_cell.angle_beta   90.00
_cell.angle_gamma   90.00
#
_symmetry.space_group_name_H-M   'P 1'
#
loop_
_entity.id
_entity.type
_entity.pdbx_description
1 polymer ?
#
loop_
_entity_poly.entity_id
_entity_poly.type
_entity_poly.pdbx_seq_one_letter_code
_entity_poly.pdbx_strand_id
1 'polypeptide(L)'
;MASPTRFDDDFDFGGEIGGRHSGTKRPSPDYDDEDYDNDPFAPKKAKSKVEETASGVTTGMILSLRESLQSCKDRLATCQSELEAAKSEIHSWHSSIQNEPVVCAGATPEPKMLMNYLQALKSSEESLREQLEKAKKKESAFIKTFAKREQEIAELKSAVRDLKVQLKPPSMQARRLLLDPAVHEEFTRLKNLVEEKDKKIKDLQDNITAITFTSQSKMGKMLMAKCRTLQEENEEIGNQASEGKIHELTMKLALQKSQNTQLRSQFEGLQKHMEGLTNDVERSNETVLMLQEKLDEKGQEIQRLKHELQQKNLAEDGRSDAPHSKSDSDKTVAEEDKTVAEEDKTTTEEDRTATEEDKTATEEDKAVTEEAEN
;
A
#
# COMPACT_ATOMS: atom_id res chain seq x y z
N MET A 1 -79.50 10.70 2.05
CA MET A 1 -79.78 9.84 0.88
C MET A 1 -78.45 9.39 0.30
N ALA A 2 -77.95 8.21 0.67
CA ALA A 2 -76.94 7.41 -0.06
C ALA A 2 -76.59 6.16 0.76
N SER A 3 -76.78 4.97 0.19
CA SER A 3 -76.40 3.65 0.69
C SER A 3 -76.31 2.69 -0.51
N PRO A 4 -75.70 1.49 -0.38
CA PRO A 4 -74.38 1.21 0.18
C PRO A 4 -73.49 0.47 -0.86
N THR A 5 -72.21 0.25 -0.54
CA THR A 5 -71.34 -0.66 -1.31
C THR A 5 -71.67 -2.13 -1.04
N ARG A 6 -71.41 -2.98 -2.03
CA ARG A 6 -71.68 -4.42 -2.00
C ARG A 6 -70.37 -5.21 -2.08
N PHE A 7 -70.19 -6.17 -1.17
CA PHE A 7 -69.25 -7.28 -1.30
C PHE A 7 -70.05 -8.51 -1.75
N ASP A 8 -69.43 -9.36 -2.56
CA ASP A 8 -69.80 -10.77 -2.73
C ASP A 8 -68.47 -11.55 -2.79
N ASP A 9 -68.44 -12.76 -2.23
CA ASP A 9 -67.25 -13.64 -2.15
C ASP A 9 -67.02 -14.45 -3.44
N ASP A 10 -65.87 -15.12 -3.55
CA ASP A 10 -65.84 -16.54 -3.97
C ASP A 10 -64.49 -17.21 -3.64
N PHE A 11 -64.53 -18.51 -3.34
CA PHE A 11 -63.40 -19.31 -2.87
C PHE A 11 -63.55 -20.75 -3.39
N ASP A 12 -62.63 -21.24 -4.23
CA ASP A 12 -62.69 -22.59 -4.81
C ASP A 12 -61.34 -23.32 -4.70
N PHE A 13 -61.40 -24.65 -4.52
CA PHE A 13 -60.26 -25.53 -4.28
C PHE A 13 -60.54 -26.93 -4.85
N GLY A 14 -60.33 -27.11 -6.15
CA GLY A 14 -60.42 -28.41 -6.83
C GLY A 14 -59.09 -29.19 -6.80
N GLY A 15 -59.16 -30.53 -6.77
CA GLY A 15 -57.97 -31.38 -6.92
C GLY A 15 -58.26 -32.87 -7.11
N GLU A 16 -57.51 -33.51 -8.02
CA GLU A 16 -57.39 -34.96 -8.27
C GLU A 16 -55.92 -35.21 -8.70
N ILE A 17 -55.12 -36.14 -8.13
CA ILE A 17 -55.16 -37.62 -8.06
C ILE A 17 -54.62 -38.31 -9.34
N GLY A 18 -53.53 -39.09 -9.18
CA GLY A 18 -52.90 -39.96 -10.20
C GLY A 18 -51.49 -39.50 -10.64
N GLY A 19 -50.50 -40.36 -10.95
CA GLY A 19 -50.42 -41.82 -10.92
C GLY A 19 -48.95 -42.32 -10.99
N ARG A 20 -48.68 -43.61 -10.72
CA ARG A 20 -47.32 -44.19 -10.62
C ARG A 20 -46.76 -44.69 -11.96
N HIS A 21 -45.46 -44.50 -12.23
CA HIS A 21 -44.66 -45.38 -13.12
C HIS A 21 -43.23 -45.60 -12.60
N SER A 22 -42.55 -46.65 -13.06
CA SER A 22 -41.29 -47.17 -12.48
C SER A 22 -40.33 -47.76 -13.52
N GLY A 23 -39.13 -47.19 -13.61
CA GLY A 23 -37.81 -47.82 -13.87
C GLY A 23 -37.58 -48.84 -15.01
N THR A 24 -36.48 -48.64 -15.77
CA THR A 24 -35.61 -49.71 -16.32
C THR A 24 -34.25 -49.09 -16.74
N LYS A 25 -33.14 -49.83 -16.59
CA LYS A 25 -31.79 -49.44 -17.07
C LYS A 25 -31.24 -50.46 -18.08
N ARG A 26 -30.56 -49.99 -19.14
CA ARG A 26 -29.53 -50.69 -19.97
C ARG A 26 -28.55 -49.61 -20.52
N PRO A 27 -27.42 -49.96 -21.18
CA PRO A 27 -26.13 -50.11 -20.50
C PRO A 27 -25.04 -49.11 -21.01
N SER A 28 -23.83 -49.18 -20.44
CA SER A 28 -22.68 -48.37 -20.84
C SER A 28 -22.06 -48.80 -22.17
N PRO A 29 -21.32 -47.89 -22.81
CA PRO A 29 -20.00 -48.15 -23.38
C PRO A 29 -18.89 -47.67 -22.43
N ASP A 30 -17.70 -48.24 -22.55
CA ASP A 30 -16.46 -47.63 -22.04
C ASP A 30 -15.93 -46.61 -23.04
N TYR A 31 -15.30 -45.54 -22.55
CA TYR A 31 -14.30 -44.75 -23.27
C TYR A 31 -13.24 -44.32 -22.27
N ASP A 32 -12.04 -44.88 -22.39
CA ASP A 32 -10.82 -44.25 -21.87
C ASP A 32 -10.53 -43.01 -22.72
N ASP A 33 -10.26 -41.88 -22.07
CA ASP A 33 -9.48 -40.78 -22.65
C ASP A 33 -8.80 -40.01 -21.51
N GLU A 34 -7.52 -39.70 -21.69
CA GLU A 34 -6.69 -38.90 -20.78
C GLU A 34 -6.90 -37.39 -21.04
N ASP A 35 -6.21 -36.53 -20.26
CA ASP A 35 -6.09 -35.08 -20.49
C ASP A 35 -7.40 -34.24 -20.58
N TYR A 36 -8.06 -34.02 -19.43
CA TYR A 36 -8.70 -32.72 -19.12
C TYR A 36 -8.76 -32.43 -17.61
N ASP A 37 -7.61 -32.16 -16.99
CA ASP A 37 -7.51 -31.76 -15.58
C ASP A 37 -7.93 -30.29 -15.38
N ASN A 38 -9.25 -30.03 -15.26
CA ASN A 38 -9.85 -28.82 -14.65
C ASN A 38 -11.39 -28.93 -14.50
N ASP A 39 -11.89 -29.75 -13.56
CA ASP A 39 -13.30 -29.68 -13.08
C ASP A 39 -13.36 -29.16 -11.62
N PRO A 40 -13.97 -27.99 -11.35
CA PRO A 40 -14.10 -27.45 -10.00
C PRO A 40 -15.04 -28.24 -9.07
N PHE A 41 -15.78 -29.25 -9.55
CA PHE A 41 -16.74 -30.03 -8.75
C PHE A 41 -16.30 -31.47 -8.39
N ALA A 42 -15.08 -31.89 -8.74
CA ALA A 42 -14.58 -33.23 -8.42
C ALA A 42 -14.41 -33.49 -6.91
N PRO A 43 -15.15 -34.44 -6.28
CA PRO A 43 -15.11 -34.66 -4.84
C PRO A 43 -13.89 -35.48 -4.40
N LYS A 44 -12.86 -34.78 -3.88
CA LYS A 44 -11.60 -35.38 -3.40
C LYS A 44 -11.83 -36.39 -2.26
N LYS A 45 -11.53 -37.67 -2.50
CA LYS A 45 -11.47 -38.71 -1.46
C LYS A 45 -10.25 -38.51 -0.55
N ALA A 46 -10.44 -37.87 0.59
CA ALA A 46 -9.43 -37.82 1.65
C ALA A 46 -9.87 -38.64 2.88
N LYS A 47 -9.03 -39.57 3.34
CA LYS A 47 -9.16 -40.18 4.66
C LYS A 47 -8.47 -39.29 5.70
N SER A 48 -9.19 -38.74 6.69
CA SER A 48 -8.65 -38.61 8.06
C SER A 48 -9.73 -38.24 9.08
N LYS A 49 -9.44 -38.57 10.35
CA LYS A 49 -9.95 -37.98 11.61
C LYS A 49 -11.45 -37.65 11.73
N VAL A 50 -12.10 -38.48 12.54
CA VAL A 50 -13.04 -38.13 13.63
C VAL A 50 -13.42 -36.63 13.69
N GLU A 51 -14.68 -36.33 13.39
CA GLU A 51 -15.35 -35.11 13.85
C GLU A 51 -16.39 -35.50 14.91
N GLU A 52 -16.24 -34.98 16.12
CA GLU A 52 -16.98 -35.43 17.31
C GLU A 52 -18.46 -34.99 17.31
N THR A 53 -18.80 -34.06 16.42
CA THR A 53 -20.13 -33.50 16.15
C THR A 53 -21.12 -34.55 15.59
N ALA A 54 -20.67 -35.40 14.67
CA ALA A 54 -21.50 -36.45 14.07
C ALA A 54 -21.90 -37.54 15.09
N SER A 55 -21.05 -37.78 16.09
CA SER A 55 -21.33 -38.71 17.20
C SER A 55 -22.54 -38.25 18.02
N GLY A 56 -22.61 -36.95 18.35
CA GLY A 56 -23.71 -36.37 19.11
C GLY A 56 -25.06 -36.48 18.39
N VAL A 57 -25.12 -36.13 17.10
CA VAL A 57 -26.37 -36.19 16.32
C VAL A 57 -26.84 -37.65 16.13
N THR A 58 -25.92 -38.56 15.81
CA THR A 58 -26.25 -39.98 15.62
C THR A 58 -26.69 -40.62 16.94
N THR A 59 -26.02 -40.29 18.06
CA THR A 59 -26.41 -40.74 19.40
C THR A 59 -27.78 -40.17 19.79
N GLY A 60 -28.05 -38.89 19.48
CA GLY A 60 -29.35 -38.26 19.70
C GLY A 60 -30.48 -38.99 18.95
N MET A 61 -30.31 -39.28 17.66
CA MET A 61 -31.28 -40.07 16.90
C MET A 61 -31.46 -41.48 17.48
N ILE A 62 -30.38 -42.14 17.89
CA ILE A 62 -30.45 -43.47 18.55
C ILE A 62 -31.22 -43.39 19.88
N LEU A 63 -31.06 -42.31 20.66
CA LEU A 63 -31.80 -42.11 21.91
C LEU A 63 -33.28 -41.84 21.64
N SER A 64 -33.64 -40.93 20.73
CA SER A 64 -35.04 -40.68 20.36
C SER A 64 -35.72 -41.89 19.74
N LEU A 65 -35.00 -42.72 18.97
CA LEU A 65 -35.52 -44.00 18.46
C LEU A 65 -35.69 -45.04 19.58
N ARG A 66 -34.82 -45.07 20.59
CA ARG A 66 -34.98 -45.94 21.77
C ARG A 66 -36.15 -45.50 22.65
N GLU A 67 -36.33 -44.20 22.86
CA GLU A 67 -37.44 -43.61 23.60
C GLU A 67 -38.78 -43.84 22.87
N SER A 68 -38.83 -43.60 21.56
CA SER A 68 -39.99 -43.92 20.73
C SER A 68 -40.30 -45.43 20.71
N LEU A 69 -39.29 -46.29 20.63
CA LEU A 69 -39.46 -47.73 20.72
C LEU A 69 -39.97 -48.17 22.09
N GLN A 70 -39.51 -47.53 23.18
CA GLN A 70 -39.99 -47.81 24.53
C GLN A 70 -41.44 -47.35 24.70
N SER A 71 -41.78 -46.12 24.28
CA SER A 71 -43.17 -45.64 24.26
C SER A 71 -44.10 -46.55 23.47
N CYS A 72 -43.64 -47.09 22.33
CA CYS A 72 -44.40 -48.10 21.57
C CYS A 72 -44.56 -49.44 22.31
N LYS A 73 -43.54 -49.90 23.07
CA LYS A 73 -43.67 -51.09 23.93
C LYS A 73 -44.64 -50.84 25.08
N ASP A 74 -44.54 -49.69 25.74
CA ASP A 74 -45.36 -49.34 26.89
C ASP A 74 -46.83 -49.24 26.47
N ARG A 75 -47.11 -48.56 25.34
CA ARG A 75 -48.44 -48.54 24.72
C ARG A 75 -48.93 -49.93 24.31
N LEU A 76 -48.06 -50.79 23.77
CA LEU A 76 -48.43 -52.16 23.42
C LEU A 76 -48.76 -53.00 24.67
N ALA A 77 -48.04 -52.81 25.78
CA ALA A 77 -48.35 -53.42 27.07
C ALA A 77 -49.68 -52.88 27.65
N THR A 78 -49.97 -51.58 27.50
CA THR A 78 -51.29 -51.02 27.84
C THR A 78 -52.40 -51.67 27.01
N CYS A 79 -52.28 -51.71 25.69
CA CYS A 79 -53.26 -52.35 24.81
C CYS A 79 -53.42 -53.86 25.09
N GLN A 80 -52.36 -54.56 25.52
CA GLN A 80 -52.43 -55.96 25.95
C GLN A 80 -53.18 -56.10 27.29
N SER A 81 -52.94 -55.22 28.25
CA SER A 81 -53.68 -55.21 29.53
C SER A 81 -55.16 -54.89 29.31
N GLU A 82 -55.47 -53.93 28.44
CA GLU A 82 -56.84 -53.60 28.01
C GLU A 82 -57.50 -54.77 27.26
N LEU A 83 -56.75 -55.49 26.41
CA LEU A 83 -57.26 -56.67 25.71
C LEU A 83 -57.56 -57.84 26.65
N GLU A 84 -56.69 -58.15 27.62
CA GLU A 84 -56.97 -59.20 28.61
C GLU A 84 -58.05 -58.78 29.61
N ALA A 85 -58.17 -57.49 29.95
CA ALA A 85 -59.30 -56.96 30.70
C ALA A 85 -60.61 -57.14 29.92
N ALA A 86 -60.67 -56.71 28.65
CA ALA A 86 -61.84 -56.87 27.79
C ALA A 86 -62.21 -58.35 27.55
N LYS A 87 -61.22 -59.24 27.39
CA LYS A 87 -61.46 -60.71 27.34
C LYS A 87 -62.02 -61.24 28.64
N SER A 88 -61.50 -60.80 29.79
CA SER A 88 -62.00 -61.20 31.12
C SER A 88 -63.43 -60.71 31.34
N GLU A 89 -63.73 -59.49 30.86
CA GLU A 89 -65.08 -58.94 30.86
C GLU A 89 -66.00 -59.75 29.94
N ILE A 90 -65.62 -60.02 28.68
CA ILE A 90 -66.37 -60.87 27.74
C ILE A 90 -66.57 -62.28 28.31
N HIS A 91 -65.60 -62.84 29.04
CA HIS A 91 -65.74 -64.12 29.72
C HIS A 91 -66.69 -64.04 30.93
N SER A 92 -66.71 -62.91 31.64
CA SER A 92 -67.72 -62.60 32.66
C SER A 92 -69.11 -62.50 32.03
N TRP A 93 -69.29 -61.74 30.95
CA TRP A 93 -70.56 -61.64 30.20
C TRP A 93 -71.03 -63.02 29.71
N HIS A 94 -70.14 -63.83 29.10
CA HIS A 94 -70.47 -65.21 28.71
C HIS A 94 -70.86 -66.07 29.91
N SER A 95 -70.15 -65.97 31.03
CA SER A 95 -70.47 -66.70 32.26
C SER A 95 -71.80 -66.26 32.86
N SER A 96 -72.12 -64.97 32.81
CA SER A 96 -73.43 -64.44 33.22
C SER A 96 -74.55 -64.98 32.34
N ILE A 97 -74.41 -64.90 31.01
CA ILE A 97 -75.40 -65.37 30.03
C ILE A 97 -75.57 -66.90 30.09
N GLN A 98 -74.51 -67.66 30.36
CA GLN A 98 -74.57 -69.12 30.44
C GLN A 98 -75.09 -69.65 31.79
N ASN A 99 -74.99 -68.85 32.86
CA ASN A 99 -75.62 -69.14 34.16
C ASN A 99 -76.98 -68.42 34.34
N GLU A 100 -77.37 -67.56 33.41
CA GLU A 100 -78.72 -66.98 33.35
C GLU A 100 -79.71 -68.13 33.14
N PRO A 101 -80.78 -68.24 33.95
CA PRO A 101 -81.66 -69.40 33.91
C PRO A 101 -82.38 -69.46 32.57
N VAL A 102 -81.97 -70.40 31.72
CA VAL A 102 -82.56 -70.63 30.39
C VAL A 102 -84.07 -70.78 30.54
N VAL A 103 -84.81 -69.76 30.11
CA VAL A 103 -86.27 -69.82 29.98
C VAL A 103 -86.56 -70.83 28.88
N CYS A 104 -86.92 -72.04 29.28
CA CYS A 104 -87.24 -73.12 28.35
C CYS A 104 -88.26 -72.66 27.30
N ALA A 105 -87.91 -72.83 26.03
CA ALA A 105 -88.77 -72.50 24.90
C ALA A 105 -90.11 -73.26 25.03
N GLY A 106 -91.18 -72.53 25.36
CA GLY A 106 -92.52 -73.10 25.56
C GLY A 106 -93.37 -72.40 26.63
N ALA A 107 -92.77 -71.70 27.60
CA ALA A 107 -93.52 -70.96 28.61
C ALA A 107 -93.81 -69.52 28.17
N THR A 108 -95.07 -69.20 27.86
CA THR A 108 -95.52 -67.82 27.65
C THR A 108 -95.48 -67.04 28.99
N PRO A 109 -94.72 -65.94 29.11
CA PRO A 109 -94.75 -65.12 30.32
C PRO A 109 -96.15 -64.52 30.52
N GLU A 110 -96.64 -64.44 31.77
CA GLU A 110 -97.92 -63.80 32.03
C GLU A 110 -97.93 -62.35 31.49
N PRO A 111 -98.94 -61.95 30.68
CA PRO A 111 -98.97 -60.62 30.07
C PRO A 111 -98.86 -59.46 31.07
N LYS A 112 -99.27 -59.66 32.33
CA LYS A 112 -99.11 -58.68 33.42
C LYS A 112 -97.65 -58.41 33.77
N MET A 113 -96.78 -59.42 33.77
CA MET A 113 -95.35 -59.22 34.08
C MET A 113 -94.66 -58.45 32.96
N LEU A 114 -94.97 -58.78 31.69
CA LEU A 114 -94.46 -58.03 30.53
C LEU A 114 -94.98 -56.59 30.52
N MET A 115 -96.26 -56.36 30.84
CA MET A 115 -96.84 -55.02 30.96
C MET A 115 -96.18 -54.21 32.08
N ASN A 116 -95.94 -54.80 33.25
CA ASN A 116 -95.23 -54.15 34.36
C ASN A 116 -93.78 -53.81 34.01
N TYR A 117 -93.06 -54.73 33.33
CA TYR A 117 -91.70 -54.49 32.88
C TYR A 117 -91.63 -53.37 31.83
N LEU A 118 -92.53 -53.37 30.84
CA LEU A 118 -92.63 -52.29 29.84
C LEU A 118 -93.01 -50.95 30.48
N GLN A 119 -93.84 -50.94 31.52
CA GLN A 119 -94.18 -49.72 32.24
C GLN A 119 -93.00 -49.19 33.06
N ALA A 120 -92.24 -50.08 33.72
CA ALA A 120 -91.00 -49.73 34.42
C ALA A 120 -89.95 -49.18 33.46
N LEU A 121 -89.74 -49.84 32.31
CA LEU A 121 -88.80 -49.43 31.27
C LEU A 121 -89.15 -48.06 30.67
N LYS A 122 -90.44 -47.78 30.43
CA LYS A 122 -90.90 -46.44 30.02
C LYS A 122 -90.59 -45.38 31.08
N SER A 123 -90.82 -45.69 32.36
CA SER A 123 -90.54 -44.74 33.45
C SER A 123 -89.03 -44.46 33.64
N SER A 124 -88.16 -45.43 33.36
CA SER A 124 -86.71 -45.20 33.37
C SER A 124 -86.23 -44.49 32.10
N GLU A 125 -86.80 -44.78 30.93
CA GLU A 125 -86.56 -44.02 29.69
C GLU A 125 -86.94 -42.54 29.85
N GLU A 126 -88.09 -42.24 30.45
CA GLU A 126 -88.56 -40.88 30.72
C GLU A 126 -87.69 -40.16 31.78
N SER A 127 -87.31 -40.85 32.85
CA SER A 127 -86.35 -40.35 33.85
C SER A 127 -84.97 -40.03 33.23
N LEU A 128 -84.47 -40.89 32.34
CA LEU A 128 -83.21 -40.67 31.63
C LEU A 128 -83.31 -39.51 30.64
N ARG A 129 -84.43 -39.33 29.93
CA ARG A 129 -84.68 -38.12 29.12
C ARG A 129 -84.69 -36.86 29.98
N GLU A 130 -85.35 -36.88 31.13
CA GLU A 130 -85.41 -35.70 32.00
C GLU A 130 -84.03 -35.35 32.57
N GLN A 131 -83.22 -36.35 32.93
CA GLN A 131 -81.82 -36.16 33.35
C GLN A 131 -80.93 -35.65 32.22
N LEU A 132 -81.09 -36.15 30.99
CA LEU A 132 -80.37 -35.67 29.81
C LEU A 132 -80.71 -34.21 29.49
N GLU A 133 -81.98 -33.82 29.56
CA GLU A 133 -82.38 -32.42 29.37
C GLU A 133 -81.92 -31.50 30.52
N LYS A 134 -81.86 -32.01 31.75
CA LYS A 134 -81.21 -31.30 32.88
C LYS A 134 -79.69 -31.15 32.64
N ALA A 135 -79.03 -32.14 32.04
CA ALA A 135 -77.60 -32.07 31.70
C ALA A 135 -77.33 -31.04 30.59
N LYS A 136 -78.02 -31.14 29.44
CA LYS A 136 -77.91 -30.17 28.32
C LYS A 136 -78.15 -28.71 28.76
N LYS A 137 -79.10 -28.48 29.67
CA LYS A 137 -79.39 -27.15 30.23
C LYS A 137 -78.25 -26.63 31.12
N LYS A 138 -77.59 -27.50 31.90
CA LYS A 138 -76.38 -27.15 32.66
C LYS A 138 -75.19 -26.88 31.75
N GLU A 139 -74.95 -27.74 30.76
CA GLU A 139 -73.91 -27.57 29.74
C GLU A 139 -74.07 -26.25 28.98
N SER A 140 -75.28 -25.95 28.50
CA SER A 140 -75.62 -24.69 27.83
C SER A 140 -75.42 -23.45 28.72
N ALA A 141 -75.53 -23.59 30.04
CA ALA A 141 -75.20 -22.53 30.99
C ALA A 141 -73.68 -22.41 31.19
N PHE A 142 -72.96 -23.54 31.34
CA PHE A 142 -71.51 -23.55 31.48
C PHE A 142 -70.81 -22.93 30.28
N ILE A 143 -71.19 -23.29 29.04
CA ILE A 143 -70.65 -22.71 27.80
C ILE A 143 -70.77 -21.19 27.81
N LYS A 144 -71.94 -20.64 28.20
CA LYS A 144 -72.15 -19.19 28.32
C LYS A 144 -71.29 -18.53 29.39
N THR A 145 -71.11 -19.18 30.55
CA THR A 145 -70.21 -18.67 31.60
C THR A 145 -68.74 -18.76 31.21
N PHE A 146 -68.34 -19.76 30.42
CA PHE A 146 -66.98 -19.95 29.95
C PHE A 146 -66.62 -18.89 28.91
N ALA A 147 -67.45 -18.71 27.87
CA ALA A 147 -67.27 -17.66 26.87
C ALA A 147 -67.19 -16.25 27.49
N LYS A 148 -68.02 -15.95 28.50
CA LYS A 148 -67.92 -14.68 29.26
C LYS A 148 -66.60 -14.55 30.03
N ARG A 149 -66.08 -15.64 30.59
CA ARG A 149 -64.78 -15.66 31.28
C ARG A 149 -63.60 -15.52 30.32
N GLU A 150 -63.67 -16.09 29.13
CA GLU A 150 -62.66 -15.89 28.08
C GLU A 150 -62.64 -14.44 27.58
N GLN A 151 -63.82 -13.82 27.42
CA GLN A 151 -63.93 -12.39 27.14
C GLN A 151 -63.32 -11.53 28.26
N GLU A 152 -63.68 -11.77 29.53
CA GLU A 152 -63.11 -11.09 30.71
C GLU A 152 -61.57 -11.21 30.75
N ILE A 153 -61.03 -12.41 30.44
CA ILE A 153 -59.59 -12.65 30.32
C ILE A 153 -58.97 -11.89 29.14
N ALA A 154 -59.66 -11.76 28.00
CA ALA A 154 -59.17 -11.02 26.83
C ALA A 154 -59.14 -9.50 27.09
N GLU A 155 -60.16 -8.97 27.75
CA GLU A 155 -60.25 -7.56 28.17
C GLU A 155 -59.15 -7.21 29.18
N LEU A 156 -58.98 -8.03 30.22
CA LEU A 156 -57.88 -7.87 31.19
C LEU A 156 -56.49 -7.98 30.54
N LYS A 157 -56.31 -8.91 29.58
CA LYS A 157 -55.08 -9.00 28.79
C LYS A 157 -54.82 -7.75 27.93
N SER A 158 -55.85 -7.00 27.52
CA SER A 158 -55.64 -5.71 26.87
C SER A 158 -55.25 -4.63 27.85
N ALA A 159 -56.02 -4.46 28.94
CA ALA A 159 -55.70 -3.47 29.97
C ALA A 159 -54.26 -3.60 30.49
N VAL A 160 -53.74 -4.83 30.65
CA VAL A 160 -52.33 -5.09 31.01
C VAL A 160 -51.34 -4.64 29.93
N ARG A 161 -51.65 -4.80 28.63
CA ARG A 161 -50.81 -4.24 27.55
C ARG A 161 -50.83 -2.72 27.57
N ASP A 162 -52.00 -2.12 27.73
CA ASP A 162 -52.20 -0.68 27.66
C ASP A 162 -51.52 0.03 28.85
N LEU A 163 -51.65 -0.52 30.06
CA LEU A 163 -50.89 -0.10 31.25
C LEU A 163 -49.37 -0.30 31.08
N LYS A 164 -48.93 -1.39 30.43
CA LYS A 164 -47.50 -1.64 30.14
C LYS A 164 -46.93 -0.68 29.08
N VAL A 165 -47.78 -0.12 28.20
CA VAL A 165 -47.42 0.98 27.30
C VAL A 165 -47.35 2.31 28.07
N GLN A 166 -48.32 2.61 28.94
CA GLN A 166 -48.30 3.81 29.78
C GLN A 166 -47.10 3.86 30.74
N LEU A 167 -46.71 2.71 31.31
CA LEU A 167 -45.57 2.57 32.24
C LEU A 167 -44.20 2.76 31.56
N LYS A 168 -44.12 2.62 30.22
CA LYS A 168 -42.96 3.09 29.44
C LYS A 168 -43.15 4.59 29.17
N PRO A 169 -42.45 5.53 29.85
CA PRO A 169 -42.81 6.94 29.79
C PRO A 169 -42.72 7.49 28.35
N PRO A 170 -43.84 7.83 27.69
CA PRO A 170 -43.83 8.11 26.24
C PRO A 170 -43.13 9.42 25.87
N SER A 171 -42.95 10.32 26.85
CA SER A 171 -42.29 11.60 26.68
C SER A 171 -41.26 11.87 27.77
N MET A 172 -40.31 12.77 27.50
CA MET A 172 -39.40 13.29 28.52
C MET A 172 -40.15 14.06 29.62
N GLN A 173 -41.30 14.68 29.32
CA GLN A 173 -42.10 15.43 30.28
C GLN A 173 -42.64 14.54 31.42
N ALA A 174 -43.05 13.31 31.14
CA ALA A 174 -43.46 12.37 32.20
C ALA A 174 -42.30 12.07 33.17
N ARG A 175 -41.05 12.02 32.69
CA ARG A 175 -39.86 11.93 33.55
C ARG A 175 -39.56 13.23 34.30
N ARG A 176 -39.87 14.41 33.74
CA ARG A 176 -39.76 15.70 34.46
C ARG A 176 -40.72 15.82 35.65
N LEU A 177 -41.87 15.14 35.60
CA LEU A 177 -42.88 15.14 36.67
C LEU A 177 -42.63 14.09 37.76
N LEU A 178 -41.76 13.10 37.50
CA LEU A 178 -41.38 12.04 38.44
C LEU A 178 -39.99 12.24 39.06
N LEU A 179 -39.21 13.17 38.54
CA LEU A 179 -37.98 13.67 39.15
C LEU A 179 -38.29 14.90 40.00
N ASP A 180 -37.56 15.06 41.09
CA ASP A 180 -37.53 16.34 41.82
C ASP A 180 -37.08 17.49 40.88
N PRO A 181 -37.66 18.70 40.98
CA PRO A 181 -37.32 19.81 40.08
C PRO A 181 -35.83 20.17 40.04
N ALA A 182 -35.13 20.18 41.18
CA ALA A 182 -33.71 20.50 41.23
C ALA A 182 -32.85 19.35 40.67
N VAL A 183 -33.24 18.09 40.93
CA VAL A 183 -32.60 16.92 40.30
C VAL A 183 -32.80 16.93 38.77
N HIS A 184 -33.96 17.36 38.29
CA HIS A 184 -34.20 17.51 36.86
C HIS A 184 -33.39 18.66 36.24
N GLU A 185 -33.25 19.79 36.94
CA GLU A 185 -32.44 20.92 36.49
C GLU A 185 -30.96 20.55 36.40
N GLU A 186 -30.37 19.95 37.45
CA GLU A 186 -28.98 19.48 37.40
C GLU A 186 -28.77 18.39 36.34
N PHE A 187 -29.70 17.45 36.15
CA PHE A 187 -29.59 16.48 35.04
C PHE A 187 -29.62 17.16 33.66
N THR A 188 -30.41 18.22 33.50
CA THR A 188 -30.48 19.00 32.24
C THR A 188 -29.21 19.82 32.03
N ARG A 189 -28.69 20.47 33.08
CA ARG A 189 -27.41 21.19 33.10
C ARG A 189 -26.24 20.26 32.76
N LEU A 190 -26.16 19.10 33.39
CA LEU A 190 -25.14 18.08 33.11
C LEU A 190 -25.24 17.56 31.67
N LYS A 191 -26.45 17.26 31.18
CA LYS A 191 -26.65 16.86 29.77
C LYS A 191 -26.16 17.93 28.81
N ASN A 192 -26.58 19.18 28.99
CA ASN A 192 -26.18 20.29 28.13
C ASN A 192 -24.66 20.51 28.16
N LEU A 193 -24.04 20.38 29.34
CA LEU A 193 -22.59 20.48 29.52
C LEU A 193 -21.86 19.34 28.80
N VAL A 194 -22.37 18.10 28.84
CA VAL A 194 -21.82 16.99 28.06
C VAL A 194 -21.94 17.26 26.55
N GLU A 195 -23.10 17.69 26.06
CA GLU A 195 -23.31 18.02 24.65
C GLU A 195 -22.40 19.20 24.18
N GLU A 196 -22.13 20.19 25.03
CA GLU A 196 -21.16 21.26 24.76
C GLU A 196 -19.72 20.73 24.72
N LYS A 197 -19.33 19.86 25.66
CA LYS A 197 -17.98 19.30 25.76
C LYS A 197 -17.69 18.33 24.62
N ASP A 198 -18.64 17.45 24.27
CA ASP A 198 -18.53 16.53 23.14
C ASP A 198 -18.41 17.30 21.83
N LYS A 199 -19.22 18.36 21.64
CA LYS A 199 -19.05 19.26 20.50
C LYS A 199 -17.65 19.88 20.49
N LYS A 200 -17.16 20.38 21.63
CA LYS A 200 -15.84 21.04 21.69
C LYS A 200 -14.67 20.07 21.53
N ILE A 201 -14.81 18.81 21.95
CA ILE A 201 -13.87 17.72 21.64
C ILE A 201 -13.85 17.48 20.14
N LYS A 202 -15.00 17.37 19.50
CA LYS A 202 -15.08 17.22 18.04
C LYS A 202 -14.49 18.42 17.31
N ASP A 203 -14.90 19.65 17.65
CA ASP A 203 -14.37 20.88 17.04
C ASP A 203 -12.84 20.93 17.18
N LEU A 204 -12.26 20.50 18.31
CA LEU A 204 -10.81 20.40 18.50
C LEU A 204 -10.17 19.25 17.69
N GLN A 205 -10.82 18.10 17.54
CA GLN A 205 -10.34 16.99 16.70
C GLN A 205 -10.38 17.34 15.20
N ASP A 206 -11.42 18.04 14.75
CA ASP A 206 -11.56 18.55 13.38
C ASP A 206 -10.50 19.63 13.11
N ASN A 207 -10.22 20.54 14.06
CA ASN A 207 -9.10 21.48 13.96
C ASN A 207 -7.72 20.78 13.98
N ILE A 208 -7.52 19.79 14.86
CA ILE A 208 -6.27 19.00 14.91
C ILE A 208 -6.06 18.27 13.58
N THR A 209 -7.08 17.64 13.00
CA THR A 209 -6.93 16.93 11.72
C THR A 209 -6.78 17.87 10.53
N ALA A 210 -7.30 19.10 10.58
CA ALA A 210 -7.05 20.14 9.59
C ALA A 210 -5.62 20.73 9.67
N ILE A 211 -5.07 20.89 10.87
CA ILE A 211 -3.73 21.45 11.13
C ILE A 211 -2.63 20.37 11.02
N THR A 212 -2.95 19.11 11.35
CA THR A 212 -1.98 17.99 11.31
C THR A 212 -1.60 17.68 9.88
N PHE A 213 -0.33 17.92 9.56
CA PHE A 213 0.24 17.56 8.28
C PHE A 213 0.19 16.04 8.05
N THR A 214 -0.75 15.60 7.22
CA THR A 214 -0.84 14.22 6.77
C THR A 214 -0.29 14.11 5.35
N SER A 215 0.82 13.39 5.17
CA SER A 215 1.50 13.21 3.86
C SER A 215 0.60 12.59 2.78
N GLN A 216 -0.53 11.97 3.17
CA GLN A 216 -1.52 11.42 2.27
C GLN A 216 -2.64 12.40 1.85
N SER A 217 -2.85 13.49 2.59
CA SER A 217 -3.83 14.56 2.26
C SER A 217 -3.50 15.22 0.92
N LYS A 218 -4.51 15.78 0.24
CA LYS A 218 -4.31 16.56 -0.99
C LYS A 218 -3.35 17.72 -0.77
N MET A 219 -3.48 18.42 0.37
CA MET A 219 -2.57 19.51 0.75
C MET A 219 -1.18 18.98 1.13
N GLY A 220 -1.13 17.87 1.87
CA GLY A 220 0.14 17.26 2.28
C GLY A 220 0.97 16.75 1.09
N LYS A 221 0.32 16.09 0.12
CA LYS A 221 0.93 15.67 -1.15
C LYS A 221 1.45 16.85 -1.97
N MET A 222 0.69 17.96 -2.02
CA MET A 222 1.10 19.17 -2.71
C MET A 222 2.32 19.83 -2.05
N LEU A 223 2.37 19.90 -0.71
CA LEU A 223 3.54 20.42 -0.01
C LEU A 223 4.75 19.49 -0.21
N MET A 224 4.60 18.16 -0.07
CA MET A 224 5.69 17.21 -0.33
C MET A 224 6.19 17.25 -1.78
N ALA A 225 5.32 17.55 -2.75
CA ALA A 225 5.73 17.78 -4.13
C ALA A 225 6.55 19.07 -4.25
N LYS A 226 6.09 20.19 -3.68
CA LYS A 226 6.84 21.45 -3.68
C LYS A 226 8.17 21.36 -2.92
N CYS A 227 8.25 20.61 -1.83
CA CYS A 227 9.51 20.37 -1.12
C CYS A 227 10.49 19.56 -1.99
N ARG A 228 10.00 18.59 -2.78
CA ARG A 228 10.84 17.87 -3.74
C ARG A 228 11.32 18.78 -4.87
N THR A 229 10.44 19.54 -5.54
CA THR A 229 10.88 20.42 -6.63
C THR A 229 11.85 21.48 -6.13
N LEU A 230 11.61 22.09 -4.96
CA LEU A 230 12.58 23.02 -4.35
C LEU A 230 13.91 22.35 -3.98
N GLN A 231 13.92 21.05 -3.66
CA GLN A 231 15.15 20.32 -3.34
C GLN A 231 15.90 19.93 -4.63
N GLU A 232 15.18 19.52 -5.67
CA GLU A 232 15.68 19.26 -7.03
C GLU A 232 16.24 20.55 -7.65
N GLU A 233 15.55 21.69 -7.51
CA GLU A 233 16.01 23.03 -7.93
C GLU A 233 17.29 23.47 -7.19
N ASN A 234 17.37 23.25 -5.86
CA ASN A 234 18.58 23.58 -5.09
C ASN A 234 19.77 22.66 -5.42
N GLU A 235 19.52 21.37 -5.69
CA GLU A 235 20.55 20.42 -6.13
C GLU A 235 21.08 20.81 -7.52
N GLU A 236 20.19 21.16 -8.45
CA GLU A 236 20.55 21.66 -9.78
C GLU A 236 21.35 22.98 -9.73
N ILE A 237 20.97 23.94 -8.88
CA ILE A 237 21.74 25.18 -8.67
C ILE A 237 23.15 24.86 -8.11
N GLY A 238 23.25 23.90 -7.18
CA GLY A 238 24.53 23.43 -6.65
C GLY A 238 25.41 22.73 -7.70
N ASN A 239 24.79 21.94 -8.58
CA ASN A 239 25.45 21.30 -9.71
C ASN A 239 25.95 22.36 -10.70
N GLN A 240 25.10 23.27 -11.16
CA GLN A 240 25.48 24.34 -12.11
C GLN A 240 26.61 25.24 -11.56
N ALA A 241 26.56 25.61 -10.27
CA ALA A 241 27.61 26.41 -9.65
C ALA A 241 28.95 25.66 -9.56
N SER A 242 28.93 24.36 -9.23
CA SER A 242 30.14 23.55 -9.10
C SER A 242 30.71 23.12 -10.46
N GLU A 243 29.88 22.58 -11.36
CA GLU A 243 30.26 22.23 -12.73
C GLU A 243 30.76 23.44 -13.51
N GLY A 244 30.10 24.60 -13.41
CA GLY A 244 30.52 25.83 -14.08
C GLY A 244 31.93 26.26 -13.68
N LYS A 245 32.23 26.30 -12.38
CA LYS A 245 33.57 26.67 -11.89
C LYS A 245 34.63 25.60 -12.20
N ILE A 246 34.27 24.32 -12.13
CA ILE A 246 35.15 23.20 -12.52
C ILE A 246 35.47 23.27 -14.02
N HIS A 247 34.50 23.59 -14.88
CA HIS A 247 34.70 23.72 -16.32
C HIS A 247 35.58 24.93 -16.67
N GLU A 248 35.34 26.10 -16.07
CA GLU A 248 36.18 27.29 -16.22
C GLU A 248 37.64 27.01 -15.84
N LEU A 249 37.86 26.41 -14.66
CA LEU A 249 39.21 26.05 -14.19
C LEU A 249 39.86 24.98 -15.10
N THR A 250 39.08 24.04 -15.62
CA THR A 250 39.56 23.01 -16.57
C THR A 250 39.99 23.65 -17.90
N MET A 251 39.24 24.63 -18.41
CA MET A 251 39.59 25.37 -19.62
C MET A 251 40.84 26.24 -19.42
N LYS A 252 40.93 26.96 -18.29
CA LYS A 252 42.14 27.74 -17.92
C LYS A 252 43.37 26.83 -17.77
N LEU A 253 43.23 25.65 -17.17
CA LEU A 253 44.30 24.65 -17.06
C LEU A 253 44.72 24.07 -18.43
N ALA A 254 43.77 23.85 -19.35
CA ALA A 254 44.07 23.39 -20.70
C ALA A 254 44.84 24.45 -21.52
N LEU A 255 44.43 25.72 -21.44
CA LEU A 255 45.13 26.85 -22.06
C LEU A 255 46.57 26.97 -21.54
N GLN A 256 46.75 26.95 -20.21
CA GLN A 256 48.08 27.00 -19.58
C GLN A 256 48.98 25.82 -19.98
N LYS A 257 48.44 24.61 -20.15
CA LYS A 257 49.20 23.46 -20.70
C LYS A 257 49.61 23.68 -22.15
N SER A 258 48.76 24.31 -22.96
CA SER A 258 49.09 24.65 -24.36
C SER A 258 50.21 25.70 -24.42
N GLN A 259 50.09 26.78 -23.66
CA GLN A 259 51.12 27.84 -23.56
C GLN A 259 52.47 27.27 -23.06
N ASN A 260 52.46 26.42 -22.03
CA ASN A 260 53.67 25.74 -21.56
C ASN A 260 54.30 24.83 -22.63
N THR A 261 53.49 24.17 -23.47
CA THR A 261 53.98 23.34 -24.57
C THR A 261 54.60 24.20 -25.68
N GLN A 262 53.97 25.33 -26.01
CA GLN A 262 54.49 26.29 -26.98
C GLN A 262 55.83 26.91 -26.54
N LEU A 263 55.93 27.37 -25.28
CA LEU A 263 57.17 27.90 -24.71
C LEU A 263 58.29 26.85 -24.75
N ARG A 264 58.01 25.61 -24.35
CA ARG A 264 58.99 24.50 -24.45
C ARG A 264 59.47 24.27 -25.88
N SER A 265 58.56 24.31 -26.86
CA SER A 265 58.92 24.18 -28.28
C SER A 265 59.75 25.36 -28.80
N GLN A 266 59.49 26.59 -28.34
CA GLN A 266 60.30 27.76 -28.66
C GLN A 266 61.71 27.67 -28.05
N PHE A 267 61.84 27.27 -26.77
CA PHE A 267 63.15 27.03 -26.16
C PHE A 267 63.92 25.89 -26.85
N GLU A 268 63.27 24.80 -27.24
CA GLU A 268 63.90 23.71 -28.01
C GLU A 268 64.38 24.20 -29.40
N GLY A 269 63.63 25.09 -30.05
CA GLY A 269 64.03 25.74 -31.30
C GLY A 269 65.24 26.66 -31.14
N LEU A 270 65.24 27.50 -30.09
CA LEU A 270 66.36 28.38 -29.74
C LEU A 270 67.62 27.59 -29.38
N GLN A 271 67.49 26.49 -28.63
CA GLN A 271 68.59 25.61 -28.28
C GLN A 271 69.23 25.01 -29.54
N LYS A 272 68.44 24.48 -30.48
CA LYS A 272 68.95 23.93 -31.76
C LYS A 272 69.64 24.99 -32.62
N HIS A 273 69.15 26.24 -32.61
CA HIS A 273 69.81 27.35 -33.29
C HIS A 273 71.15 27.71 -32.64
N MET A 274 71.20 27.76 -31.31
CA MET A 274 72.44 27.97 -30.54
C MET A 274 73.45 26.84 -30.77
N GLU A 275 73.02 25.58 -30.74
CA GLU A 275 73.85 24.42 -31.08
C GLU A 275 74.41 24.55 -32.51
N GLY A 276 73.58 24.92 -33.49
CA GLY A 276 74.04 25.19 -34.86
C GLY A 276 75.12 26.27 -34.92
N LEU A 277 74.91 27.41 -34.25
CA LEU A 277 75.85 28.52 -34.20
C LEU A 277 77.18 28.13 -33.52
N THR A 278 77.13 27.33 -32.44
CA THR A 278 78.34 26.78 -31.80
C THR A 278 79.15 25.91 -32.77
N ASN A 279 78.49 25.00 -33.49
CA ASN A 279 79.16 24.17 -34.51
C ASN A 279 79.78 25.02 -35.64
N ASP A 280 79.15 26.14 -36.01
CA ASP A 280 79.67 27.07 -37.01
C ASP A 280 80.88 27.87 -36.50
N VAL A 281 80.87 28.28 -35.23
CA VAL A 281 82.03 28.90 -34.55
C VAL A 281 83.19 27.91 -34.43
N GLU A 282 82.94 26.65 -34.07
CA GLU A 282 83.96 25.59 -34.01
C GLU A 282 84.64 25.38 -35.37
N ARG A 283 83.86 25.20 -36.45
CA ARG A 283 84.40 25.06 -37.81
C ARG A 283 85.09 26.33 -38.34
N SER A 284 84.67 27.51 -37.87
CA SER A 284 85.38 28.76 -38.13
C SER A 284 86.74 28.80 -37.44
N ASN A 285 86.80 28.42 -36.15
CA ASN A 285 88.04 28.34 -35.38
C ASN A 285 89.03 27.31 -35.96
N GLU A 286 88.56 26.13 -36.37
CA GLU A 286 89.37 25.15 -37.11
C GLU A 286 89.98 25.77 -38.38
N THR A 287 89.17 26.52 -39.14
CA THR A 287 89.62 27.19 -40.37
C THR A 287 90.67 28.29 -40.07
N VAL A 288 90.50 29.05 -38.98
CA VAL A 288 91.47 30.06 -38.54
C VAL A 288 92.80 29.41 -38.14
N LEU A 289 92.79 28.33 -37.36
CA LEU A 289 93.99 27.58 -36.99
C LEU A 289 94.76 27.06 -38.23
N MET A 290 94.04 26.47 -39.19
CA MET A 290 94.60 26.02 -40.47
C MET A 290 95.14 27.14 -41.38
N LEU A 291 94.75 28.40 -41.13
CA LEU A 291 95.30 29.59 -41.80
C LEU A 291 96.49 30.17 -41.05
N GLN A 292 96.49 30.12 -39.72
CA GLN A 292 97.63 30.51 -38.87
C GLN A 292 98.83 29.60 -39.11
N GLU A 293 98.65 28.27 -39.13
CA GLU A 293 99.71 27.31 -39.45
C GLU A 293 100.39 27.64 -40.79
N LYS A 294 99.59 27.89 -41.85
CA LYS A 294 100.09 28.28 -43.18
C LYS A 294 100.74 29.65 -43.19
N LEU A 295 100.29 30.59 -42.36
CA LEU A 295 100.91 31.91 -42.24
C LEU A 295 102.30 31.78 -41.58
N ASP A 296 102.43 30.93 -40.56
CA ASP A 296 103.70 30.63 -39.90
C ASP A 296 104.65 29.86 -40.83
N GLU A 297 104.17 28.88 -41.61
CA GLU A 297 104.95 28.23 -42.68
C GLU A 297 105.52 29.27 -43.66
N LYS A 298 104.69 30.20 -44.15
CA LYS A 298 105.15 31.26 -45.07
C LYS A 298 106.06 32.27 -44.38
N GLY A 299 105.84 32.56 -43.10
CA GLY A 299 106.76 33.35 -42.28
C GLY A 299 108.15 32.74 -42.20
N GLN A 300 108.23 31.43 -41.93
CA GLN A 300 109.49 30.67 -41.91
C GLN A 300 110.16 30.63 -43.30
N GLU A 301 109.40 30.44 -44.37
CA GLU A 301 109.91 30.47 -45.74
C GLU A 301 110.48 31.85 -46.11
N ILE A 302 109.77 32.93 -45.77
CA ILE A 302 110.24 34.31 -45.98
C ILE A 302 111.51 34.58 -45.17
N GLN A 303 111.61 34.10 -43.93
CA GLN A 303 112.84 34.21 -43.13
C GLN A 303 114.02 33.46 -43.78
N ARG A 304 113.80 32.24 -44.30
CA ARG A 304 114.82 31.45 -45.01
C ARG A 304 115.30 32.16 -46.27
N LEU A 305 114.38 32.60 -47.13
CA LEU A 305 114.69 33.32 -48.37
C LEU A 305 115.39 34.66 -48.09
N LYS A 306 115.01 35.38 -47.02
CA LYS A 306 115.69 36.60 -46.59
C LYS A 306 117.13 36.35 -46.16
N HIS A 307 117.38 35.25 -45.44
CA HIS A 307 118.73 34.85 -45.03
C HIS A 307 119.60 34.45 -46.24
N GLU A 308 119.06 33.70 -47.20
CA GLU A 308 119.73 33.43 -48.48
C GLU A 308 120.04 34.71 -49.28
N LEU A 309 119.08 35.65 -49.33
CA LEU A 309 119.28 36.92 -50.03
C LEU A 309 120.39 37.74 -49.37
N GLN A 310 120.47 37.76 -48.05
CA GLN A 310 121.56 38.42 -47.32
C GLN A 310 122.93 37.76 -47.60
N GLN A 311 122.99 36.42 -47.67
CA GLN A 311 124.21 35.71 -48.09
C GLN A 311 124.62 36.03 -49.54
N LYS A 312 123.67 36.20 -50.46
CA LYS A 312 123.94 36.59 -51.85
C LYS A 312 124.41 38.04 -51.98
N ASN A 313 123.81 38.99 -51.25
CA ASN A 313 124.27 40.38 -51.22
C ASN A 313 125.70 40.51 -50.63
N LEU A 314 126.05 39.67 -49.65
CA LEU A 314 127.43 39.56 -49.13
C LEU A 314 128.45 39.00 -50.13
N ALA A 315 128.00 38.51 -51.29
CA ALA A 315 128.85 38.04 -52.39
C ALA A 315 128.82 38.95 -53.64
N GLU A 316 127.94 39.97 -53.67
CA GLU A 316 127.67 40.76 -54.89
C GLU A 316 127.57 42.28 -54.64
N ASP A 317 128.15 42.81 -53.56
CA ASP A 317 128.52 44.23 -53.50
C ASP A 317 130.04 44.43 -53.37
N GLY A 318 130.57 45.14 -54.35
CA GLY A 318 131.84 45.82 -54.22
C GLY A 318 132.02 46.82 -55.34
N ARG A 319 131.36 48.01 -55.24
CA ARG A 319 131.92 49.35 -55.62
C ARG A 319 130.90 50.53 -55.64
N SER A 320 130.89 51.34 -54.56
CA SER A 320 130.84 52.83 -54.50
C SER A 320 129.68 53.62 -55.20
N ASP A 321 129.15 54.75 -54.72
CA ASP A 321 129.45 55.56 -53.52
C ASP A 321 128.37 56.66 -53.24
N ALA A 322 128.31 57.12 -51.98
CA ALA A 322 127.95 58.50 -51.55
C ALA A 322 126.49 59.05 -51.78
N PRO A 323 126.09 60.26 -51.27
CA PRO A 323 125.01 60.30 -50.25
C PRO A 323 124.01 61.52 -50.29
N HIS A 324 123.25 61.70 -49.18
CA HIS A 324 122.43 62.85 -48.75
C HIS A 324 121.01 63.05 -49.35
N SER A 325 120.01 63.58 -48.62
CA SER A 325 119.78 63.71 -47.16
C SER A 325 118.37 64.25 -46.82
N LYS A 326 117.79 63.87 -45.66
CA LYS A 326 116.61 64.49 -44.98
C LYS A 326 115.28 64.41 -45.76
N SER A 327 114.08 64.60 -45.18
CA SER A 327 113.47 64.33 -43.85
C SER A 327 111.93 64.54 -44.01
N ASP A 328 110.99 64.48 -43.04
CA ASP A 328 110.97 64.42 -41.57
C ASP A 328 109.62 63.79 -41.09
N SER A 329 109.45 63.54 -39.78
CA SER A 329 108.24 63.05 -39.07
C SER A 329 107.79 61.59 -39.39
N ASP A 330 107.46 60.70 -38.44
CA ASP A 330 106.81 60.78 -37.11
C ASP A 330 105.29 61.00 -37.13
N LYS A 331 104.54 59.93 -36.83
CA LYS A 331 103.52 60.02 -35.79
C LYS A 331 103.19 58.65 -35.16
N THR A 332 103.27 58.59 -33.84
CA THR A 332 102.65 57.53 -33.04
C THR A 332 101.13 57.73 -32.95
N VAL A 333 100.40 56.62 -32.86
CA VAL A 333 99.17 56.52 -32.05
C VAL A 333 99.25 55.19 -31.32
N ALA A 334 99.17 55.24 -29.99
CA ALA A 334 98.85 54.10 -29.15
C ALA A 334 97.55 54.46 -28.40
N GLU A 335 96.59 53.54 -28.44
CA GLU A 335 95.39 53.44 -27.59
C GLU A 335 94.57 52.26 -28.16
N GLU A 336 93.74 51.55 -27.40
CA GLU A 336 93.93 51.06 -26.04
C GLU A 336 93.02 49.82 -25.88
N ASP A 337 93.27 48.98 -24.89
CA ASP A 337 92.34 47.91 -24.53
C ASP A 337 91.05 48.53 -23.95
N LYS A 338 89.89 48.16 -24.49
CA LYS A 338 88.61 48.48 -23.86
C LYS A 338 87.62 47.32 -23.88
N THR A 339 87.67 46.57 -22.78
CA THR A 339 86.70 45.57 -22.40
C THR A 339 85.31 46.16 -22.07
N VAL A 340 84.28 45.34 -22.32
CA VAL A 340 82.98 45.25 -21.62
C VAL A 340 82.37 46.56 -21.07
N ALA A 341 81.39 47.12 -21.80
CA ALA A 341 80.12 47.64 -21.24
C ALA A 341 79.18 48.13 -22.36
N GLU A 342 78.02 47.47 -22.55
CA GLU A 342 76.72 48.01 -23.01
C GLU A 342 75.64 46.90 -22.96
N GLU A 343 75.45 46.32 -21.77
CA GLU A 343 74.21 45.57 -21.44
C GLU A 343 73.22 46.53 -20.77
N ASP A 344 72.59 47.46 -21.51
CA ASP A 344 71.54 48.30 -20.92
C ASP A 344 70.53 48.92 -21.93
N LYS A 345 69.86 48.09 -22.76
CA LYS A 345 68.76 48.60 -23.61
C LYS A 345 67.65 47.62 -24.07
N THR A 346 67.19 46.72 -23.21
CA THR A 346 65.96 45.92 -23.46
C THR A 346 64.99 45.83 -22.28
N THR A 347 65.36 46.39 -21.12
CA THR A 347 64.66 46.24 -19.82
C THR A 347 63.65 47.37 -19.51
N THR A 348 62.98 47.94 -20.53
CA THR A 348 62.09 49.11 -20.35
C THR A 348 60.72 49.06 -21.03
N GLU A 349 60.33 47.95 -21.67
CA GLU A 349 58.94 47.74 -22.15
C GLU A 349 58.16 46.70 -21.33
N GLU A 350 58.79 45.68 -20.75
CA GLU A 350 58.09 44.62 -19.99
C GLU A 350 57.52 45.11 -18.64
N ASP A 351 58.17 46.06 -17.96
CA ASP A 351 57.69 46.66 -16.70
C ASP A 351 56.47 47.59 -16.92
N ARG A 352 56.13 47.87 -18.18
CA ARG A 352 55.04 48.76 -18.60
C ARG A 352 53.76 48.04 -19.03
N THR A 353 53.83 46.73 -19.30
CA THR A 353 52.64 45.90 -19.54
C THR A 353 52.08 45.36 -18.24
N ALA A 354 52.93 44.91 -17.32
CA ALA A 354 52.55 44.43 -15.99
C ALA A 354 51.74 45.47 -15.17
N THR A 355 52.00 46.77 -15.37
CA THR A 355 51.33 47.87 -14.65
C THR A 355 50.02 48.37 -15.29
N GLU A 356 49.61 47.81 -16.43
CA GLU A 356 48.26 48.02 -17.01
C GLU A 356 47.35 46.80 -16.81
N GLU A 357 47.87 45.57 -16.87
CA GLU A 357 47.07 44.36 -16.61
C GLU A 357 46.47 44.36 -15.18
N ASP A 358 47.24 44.76 -14.17
CA ASP A 358 46.82 44.84 -12.77
C ASP A 358 45.72 45.92 -12.53
N LYS A 359 45.62 46.92 -13.42
CA LYS A 359 44.51 47.90 -13.41
C LYS A 359 43.25 47.31 -14.05
N THR A 360 43.38 46.57 -15.15
CA THR A 360 42.21 45.96 -15.79
C THR A 360 41.53 44.93 -14.89
N ALA A 361 42.31 44.13 -14.15
CA ALA A 361 41.79 43.19 -13.15
C ALA A 361 41.01 43.90 -12.02
N THR A 362 41.48 45.07 -11.57
CA THR A 362 40.85 45.82 -10.47
C THR A 362 39.61 46.64 -10.87
N GLU A 363 39.36 46.85 -12.17
CA GLU A 363 38.06 47.36 -12.65
C GLU A 363 37.03 46.23 -12.90
N GLU A 364 37.44 45.03 -13.36
CA GLU A 364 36.52 43.90 -13.55
C GLU A 364 35.93 43.39 -12.21
N ASP A 365 36.75 43.19 -11.17
CA ASP A 365 36.27 42.79 -9.83
C ASP A 365 35.30 43.83 -9.21
N LYS A 366 35.40 45.10 -9.63
CA LYS A 366 34.49 46.18 -9.20
C LYS A 366 33.15 46.16 -9.96
N ALA A 367 33.15 45.82 -11.24
CA ALA A 367 31.92 45.65 -12.01
C ALA A 367 31.10 44.45 -11.52
N VAL A 368 31.76 43.32 -11.23
CA VAL A 368 31.12 42.09 -10.72
C VAL A 368 30.51 42.29 -9.33
N THR A 369 31.00 43.24 -8.52
CA THR A 369 30.41 43.57 -7.22
C THR A 369 29.24 44.56 -7.31
N GLU A 370 29.22 45.48 -8.27
CA GLU A 370 28.06 46.38 -8.50
C GLU A 370 26.85 45.68 -9.17
N GLU A 371 27.07 44.60 -9.96
CA GLU A 371 25.96 43.75 -10.47
C GLU A 371 25.35 42.81 -9.41
N ALA A 372 25.97 42.68 -8.23
CA ALA A 372 25.50 41.80 -7.15
C ALA A 372 24.59 42.49 -6.09
N GLU A 373 24.43 43.82 -6.14
CA GLU A 373 23.62 44.61 -5.19
C GLU A 373 22.36 45.27 -5.82
N ASN A 374 21.95 44.86 -7.03
CA ASN A 374 20.72 45.32 -7.75
C ASN A 374 19.69 44.19 -7.95
#